data_AF-A0A526YLW2-F1
#
_entry.id   AF-A0A526YLW2-F1
#
_cell.length_a   1.000
_cell.length_b   1.000
_cell.length_c   1.000
_cell.angle_alpha   90.00
_cell.angle_beta   90.00
_cell.angle_gamma   90.00
#
_symmetry.space_group_name_H-M   'P 1'
#
loop_
_entity.id
_entity.type
_entity.pdbx_description
1 polymer ?
#
loop_
_entity_poly.entity_id
_entity_poly.type
_entity_poly.pdbx_seq_one_letter_code
_entity_poly.pdbx_strand_id
1 'polypeptide(L)'
;MESQTIVEALLLGMIEGMTEFIPVSSTGHILLAGHFLGFHSTGKAFEILIQLGAILAILSVYFHRLWQMLVDLPRDRVTRHFVLGILVAFLPAAVIGALAHGF
;
A
#
# COMPACT_ATOMS: atom_id res chain seq x y z
N MET A 1 -23.74 14.87 11.27
CA MET A 1 -23.15 13.52 11.38
C MET A 1 -22.48 13.04 10.08
N GLU A 2 -22.77 13.62 8.90
CA GLU A 2 -22.04 13.28 7.66
C GLU A 2 -20.76 14.11 7.40
N SER A 3 -20.64 15.32 7.95
CA SER A 3 -19.45 16.14 7.76
C SER A 3 -18.26 15.72 8.62
N GLN A 4 -18.52 15.18 9.83
CA GLN A 4 -17.48 14.69 10.74
C GLN A 4 -16.72 13.50 10.12
N THR A 5 -17.44 12.58 9.47
CA THR A 5 -16.86 11.41 8.83
C THR A 5 -15.98 11.74 7.61
N ILE A 6 -16.29 12.80 6.84
CA ILE A 6 -15.46 13.22 5.70
C ILE A 6 -14.14 13.82 6.18
N VAL A 7 -14.17 14.66 7.22
CA VAL A 7 -12.97 15.29 7.77
C VAL A 7 -12.05 14.22 8.39
N GLU A 8 -12.63 13.28 9.15
CA GLU A 8 -11.90 12.13 9.71
C GLU A 8 -11.29 11.27 8.60
N ALA A 9 -12.05 10.95 7.55
CA ALA A 9 -11.56 10.18 6.41
C ALA A 9 -10.41 10.89 5.68
N LEU A 10 -10.50 12.22 5.52
CA LEU A 10 -9.45 13.02 4.89
C LEU A 10 -8.19 13.07 5.75
N LEU A 11 -8.33 13.21 7.07
CA LEU A 11 -7.20 13.16 8.00
C LEU A 11 -6.51 11.79 7.99
N LEU A 12 -7.28 10.71 8.08
CA LEU A 12 -6.73 9.35 8.03
C LEU A 12 -6.08 9.07 6.67
N GLY A 13 -6.70 9.48 5.56
CA GLY A 13 -6.09 9.35 4.23
C GLY A 13 -4.79 10.15 4.08
N MET A 14 -4.71 11.33 4.68
CA MET A 14 -3.46 12.13 4.71
C MET A 14 -2.38 11.44 5.54
N ILE A 15 -2.72 10.92 6.73
CA ILE A 15 -1.79 10.18 7.58
C ILE A 15 -1.25 8.95 6.82
N GLU A 16 -2.13 8.18 6.18
CA GLU A 16 -1.74 7.02 5.38
C GLU A 16 -0.78 7.43 4.25
N GLY A 17 -1.16 8.41 3.44
CA GLY A 17 -0.33 8.87 2.32
C GLY A 17 1.03 9.43 2.74
N MET A 18 1.13 10.01 3.94
CA MET A 18 2.40 10.52 4.48
C MET A 18 3.26 9.44 5.13
N THR A 19 2.65 8.40 5.70
CA THR A 19 3.35 7.40 6.52
C THR A 19 3.66 6.10 5.78
N GLU A 20 2.93 5.77 4.71
CA GLU A 20 3.12 4.51 3.97
C GLU A 20 4.49 4.41 3.29
N PHE A 21 5.06 5.55 2.89
CA PHE A 21 6.33 5.59 2.14
C PHE A 21 7.57 5.79 3.01
N ILE A 22 7.38 6.01 4.32
CA ILE A 22 8.47 6.15 5.29
C ILE A 22 8.42 5.00 6.31
N PRO A 23 9.56 4.54 6.85
CA PRO A 23 9.62 3.35 7.70
C PRO A 23 9.15 3.66 9.14
N VAL A 24 7.88 4.03 9.31
CA VAL A 24 7.28 4.45 10.59
C VAL A 24 6.04 3.64 11.00
N SER A 25 5.64 2.63 10.21
CA SER A 25 4.41 1.83 10.40
C SER A 25 3.12 2.64 10.25
N SER A 26 2.60 2.72 9.02
CA SER A 26 1.33 3.39 8.68
C SER A 26 0.13 2.78 9.43
N THR A 27 0.04 1.45 9.48
CA THR A 27 -1.06 0.73 10.18
C THR A 27 -1.18 1.13 11.65
N GLY A 28 -0.05 1.33 12.35
CA GLY A 28 -0.06 1.77 13.74
C GLY A 28 -0.62 3.18 13.92
N HIS A 29 -0.23 4.10 13.02
CA HIS A 29 -0.71 5.48 13.04
C HIS A 29 -2.21 5.55 12.74
N ILE A 30 -2.70 4.79 11.76
CA ILE A 30 -4.13 4.76 11.40
C ILE A 30 -4.97 4.16 12.53
N LEU A 31 -4.54 3.07 13.15
CA LEU A 31 -5.27 2.46 14.26
C LEU A 31 -5.37 3.40 15.46
N LEU A 32 -4.26 4.07 15.80
CA LEU A 32 -4.21 5.02 16.91
C LEU A 32 -5.03 6.28 16.63
N ALA A 33 -4.89 6.86 15.43
CA ALA A 33 -5.66 8.02 15.01
C ALA A 33 -7.16 7.71 14.95
N GLY A 34 -7.55 6.56 14.40
CA GLY A 34 -8.94 6.10 14.36
C GLY A 34 -9.54 5.93 15.76
N HIS A 35 -8.77 5.38 16.70
CA HIS A 35 -9.18 5.28 18.11
C HIS A 35 -9.44 6.66 18.75
N PHE A 36 -8.53 7.63 18.56
CA PHE A 36 -8.70 8.97 19.12
C PHE A 36 -9.81 9.78 18.46
N LEU A 37 -10.09 9.53 17.17
CA LEU A 37 -11.16 10.18 16.43
C LEU A 37 -12.54 9.52 16.66
N GLY A 38 -12.60 8.37 17.34
CA GLY A 38 -13.84 7.59 17.49
C GLY A 38 -14.33 6.97 16.16
N PHE A 39 -13.43 6.84 15.19
CA PHE A 39 -13.74 6.33 13.85
C PHE A 39 -13.68 4.79 13.86
N HIS A 40 -14.84 4.14 13.77
CA HIS A 40 -14.94 2.69 13.72
C HIS A 40 -15.18 2.20 12.29
N SER A 41 -14.16 1.57 11.70
CA SER A 41 -14.30 0.91 10.40
C SER A 41 -14.83 -0.52 10.55
N THR A 42 -15.89 -0.86 9.81
CA THR A 42 -16.39 -2.23 9.72
C THR A 42 -15.32 -3.13 9.07
N GLY A 43 -14.75 -4.05 9.85
CA GLY A 43 -13.84 -5.07 9.35
C GLY A 43 -12.56 -4.54 8.70
N LYS A 44 -12.04 -3.38 9.15
CA LYS A 44 -10.84 -2.71 8.58
C LYS A 44 -10.96 -2.31 7.11
N ALA A 45 -12.17 -2.32 6.54
CA ALA A 45 -12.37 -2.03 5.12
C ALA A 45 -11.84 -0.65 4.72
N PHE A 46 -11.98 0.34 5.60
CA PHE A 46 -11.49 1.70 5.34
C PHE A 46 -9.97 1.77 5.25
N GLU A 47 -9.27 1.11 6.16
CA GLU A 47 -7.79 1.04 6.22
C GLU A 47 -7.25 0.43 4.91
N ILE A 48 -7.87 -0.66 4.46
CA ILE A 48 -7.53 -1.32 3.20
C ILE A 48 -7.78 -0.37 2.01
N LEU A 49 -8.90 0.35 2.00
CA LEU A 49 -9.28 1.29 0.93
C LEU A 49 -8.32 2.47 0.80
N ILE A 50 -7.89 3.08 1.92
CA ILE A 50 -6.96 4.22 1.87
C ILE A 50 -5.55 3.79 1.46
N GLN A 51 -5.12 2.58 1.85
CA GLN A 51 -3.83 2.02 1.42
C GLN A 51 -3.81 1.76 -0.09
N LEU A 52 -4.93 1.35 -0.69
CA LEU A 52 -5.06 1.28 -2.15
C LEU A 52 -4.82 2.64 -2.81
N GLY A 53 -5.23 3.75 -2.17
CA GLY A 53 -4.92 5.10 -2.62
C GLY A 53 -3.41 5.38 -2.66
N ALA A 54 -2.67 4.95 -1.64
CA ALA A 54 -1.20 5.07 -1.60
C ALA A 54 -0.53 4.20 -2.70
N ILE A 55 -1.02 2.99 -2.93
CA ILE A 55 -0.56 2.12 -4.04
C ILE A 55 -0.80 2.82 -5.38
N LEU A 56 -1.99 3.38 -5.60
CA LEU A 56 -2.32 4.12 -6.82
C LEU A 56 -1.42 5.35 -7.02
N ALA A 57 -1.04 6.04 -5.95
CA ALA A 57 -0.08 7.15 -6.04
C ALA A 57 1.28 6.68 -6.57
N ILE A 58 1.84 5.59 -6.04
CA ILE A 58 3.09 5.00 -6.57
C ILE A 58 2.93 4.54 -8.02
N LEU A 59 1.85 3.82 -8.33
CA LEU A 59 1.60 3.34 -9.69
C LEU A 59 1.50 4.48 -10.69
N SER A 60 0.90 5.60 -10.30
CA SER A 60 0.78 6.80 -11.14
C SER A 60 2.14 7.49 -11.32
N VAL A 61 2.90 7.70 -10.24
CA VAL A 61 4.22 8.35 -10.27
C VAL A 61 5.22 7.53 -11.10
N TYR A 62 5.21 6.21 -10.96
CA TYR A 62 6.13 5.31 -11.66
C TYR A 62 5.53 4.68 -12.93
N PHE A 63 4.37 5.14 -13.39
CA PHE A 63 3.62 4.52 -14.49
C PHE A 63 4.50 4.30 -15.72
N HIS A 64 5.19 5.34 -16.18
CA HIS A 64 6.04 5.26 -17.37
C HIS A 64 7.19 4.25 -17.20
N ARG A 65 7.83 4.25 -16.02
CA ARG A 65 8.93 3.34 -15.71
C ARG A 65 8.46 1.88 -15.65
N LEU A 66 7.33 1.63 -15.01
CA LEU A 66 6.71 0.30 -14.94
C LEU A 66 6.28 -0.19 -16.33
N TRP A 67 5.72 0.70 -17.14
CA TRP A 67 5.35 0.39 -18.52
C TRP A 67 6.56 0.04 -19.38
N GLN A 68 7.64 0.81 -19.30
CA GLN A 68 8.90 0.51 -19.97
C GLN A 68 9.46 -0.85 -19.56
N MET A 69 9.52 -1.13 -18.25
CA MET A 69 9.96 -2.44 -17.75
C MET A 69 9.12 -3.59 -18.33
N LEU A 70 7.81 -3.41 -18.48
CA LEU A 70 6.94 -4.43 -19.05
C LEU A 70 7.21 -4.67 -20.54
N VAL A 71 7.43 -3.59 -21.31
CA VAL A 71 7.73 -3.67 -22.75
C VAL A 71 9.12 -4.26 -23.00
N ASP A 72 10.09 -3.92 -22.17
CA ASP A 72 11.50 -4.32 -22.31
C ASP A 72 11.76 -5.73 -21.75
N LEU A 73 10.89 -6.25 -20.89
CA LEU A 73 10.99 -7.57 -20.25
C LEU A 73 11.36 -8.73 -21.20
N PRO A 74 10.79 -8.85 -22.42
CA PRO A 74 11.09 -9.96 -23.33
C PRO A 74 12.45 -9.81 -24.02
N ARG A 75 12.95 -8.59 -24.17
CA ARG A 75 14.08 -8.26 -25.04
C ARG A 75 15.36 -7.93 -24.27
N ASP A 76 15.23 -7.30 -23.11
CA ASP A 76 16.36 -6.85 -22.32
C ASP A 76 16.72 -7.85 -21.21
N ARG A 77 17.96 -8.32 -21.25
CA ARG A 77 18.51 -9.21 -20.22
C ARG A 77 18.63 -8.51 -18.88
N VAL A 78 18.94 -7.21 -18.84
CA VAL A 78 19.13 -6.46 -17.60
C VAL A 78 17.79 -6.30 -16.87
N THR A 79 16.75 -5.86 -17.57
CA THR A 79 15.37 -5.76 -17.08
C THR A 79 14.87 -7.10 -16.55
N ARG A 80 15.14 -8.21 -17.26
CA ARG A 80 14.75 -9.54 -16.77
C ARG A 80 15.44 -9.92 -15.46
N HIS A 81 16.74 -9.65 -15.30
CA HIS A 81 17.43 -9.90 -14.03
C HIS A 81 16.88 -9.03 -12.91
N PHE A 82 16.56 -7.77 -13.19
CA PHE A 82 15.96 -6.86 -12.21
C PHE A 82 14.58 -7.35 -11.74
N VAL A 83 13.70 -7.73 -12.68
CA VAL A 83 12.36 -8.28 -12.35
C VAL A 83 12.47 -9.61 -11.60
N LEU A 84 13.39 -10.50 -12.00
CA LEU A 84 13.67 -11.72 -11.24
C LEU A 84 14.13 -11.42 -9.82
N GLY A 85 14.98 -10.41 -9.62
CA GLY A 85 15.39 -9.94 -8.30
C GLY A 85 14.21 -9.49 -7.43
N ILE A 86 13.27 -8.73 -8.01
CA ILE A 86 12.03 -8.32 -7.32
C ILE A 86 11.21 -9.55 -6.93
N LEU A 87 11.00 -10.48 -7.87
CA LEU A 87 10.21 -11.69 -7.61
C LEU A 87 10.84 -12.54 -6.51
N VAL A 88 12.16 -12.74 -6.51
CA VAL A 88 12.87 -13.49 -5.47
C VAL A 88 12.79 -12.79 -4.12
N ALA A 89 12.80 -11.47 -4.06
CA ALA A 89 12.63 -10.72 -2.81
C ALA A 89 11.18 -10.74 -2.29
N PHE A 90 10.19 -10.74 -3.20
CA PHE A 90 8.76 -10.70 -2.86
C PHE A 90 8.17 -12.07 -2.52
N LEU A 91 8.54 -13.12 -3.27
CA LEU A 91 7.94 -14.46 -3.16
C LEU A 91 7.97 -15.06 -1.76
N PRO A 92 9.08 -14.98 -0.98
CA PRO A 92 9.10 -15.51 0.39
C PRO A 92 8.04 -14.86 1.28
N ALA A 93 7.92 -13.52 1.22
CA ALA A 93 6.92 -12.79 2.00
C ALA A 93 5.49 -13.15 1.55
N ALA A 94 5.25 -13.28 0.24
CA ALA A 94 3.94 -13.66 -0.30
C ALA A 94 3.53 -15.09 0.10
N VAL A 95 4.45 -16.06 0.01
CA VAL A 95 4.18 -17.47 0.37
C VAL A 95 3.99 -17.62 1.87
N ILE A 96 4.87 -17.03 2.68
CA ILE A 96 4.74 -17.07 4.14
C ILE A 96 3.46 -16.37 4.56
N GLY A 97 3.17 -15.19 4.01
CA GLY A 97 1.92 -14.46 4.27
C GLY A 97 0.69 -15.30 3.91
N ALA A 98 0.66 -15.93 2.74
CA ALA A 98 -0.46 -16.77 2.31
C ALA A 98 -0.66 -18.01 3.20
N LEU A 99 0.42 -18.63 3.68
CA LEU A 99 0.33 -19.81 4.55
C LEU A 99 0.01 -19.44 6.01
N ALA A 100 0.47 -18.27 6.46
CA ALA A 100 0.39 -17.85 7.86
C ALA A 100 -0.77 -16.88 8.16
N HIS A 101 -1.50 -16.37 7.16
CA HIS A 101 -2.55 -15.36 7.39
C HIS A 101 -3.70 -15.83 8.31
N GLY A 102 -3.83 -17.14 8.53
CA GLY A 102 -4.93 -17.76 9.28
C GLY A 102 -4.59 -18.20 10.70
N PHE A 103 -3.34 -17.99 11.16
CA PHE A 103 -2.92 -18.17 12.55
C PHE A 103 -3.17 -16.91 13.37
#